data_AF-A0A3D3WFH9-F1
#
_entry.id   AF-A0A3D3WFH9-F1
#
_cell.length_a   1.000
_cell.length_b   1.000
_cell.length_c   1.000
_cell.angle_alpha   90.00
_cell.angle_beta   90.00
_cell.angle_gamma   90.00
#
_symmetry.space_group_name_H-M   'P 1'
#
loop_
_entity.id
_entity.type
_entity.pdbx_description
1 polymer ?
#
loop_
_entity_poly.entity_id
_entity_poly.type
_entity_poly.pdbx_seq_one_letter_code
_entity_poly.pdbx_strand_id
1 'polypeptide(L)' 'AITPVPGGVGPMTIACLLRNTLVAASRRHGYDLPADFM' A
#
# COMPACT_ATOMS: atom_id res chain seq x y z
N ALA A 1 16.45 -0.44 -14.45
CA ALA A 1 16.02 -1.76 -13.93
C ALA A 1 14.67 -2.12 -14.57
N ILE A 2 14.49 -3.37 -15.01
CA ILE A 2 13.23 -3.88 -15.58
C ILE A 2 12.58 -4.79 -14.54
N THR A 3 11.27 -4.65 -14.30
CA THR A 3 10.53 -5.56 -13.42
C THR A 3 10.17 -6.83 -14.20
N PRO A 4 10.69 -8.02 -13.84
CA PRO A 4 10.36 -9.25 -14.55
C PRO A 4 8.89 -9.66 -14.31
N VAL A 5 8.31 -10.36 -15.29
CA VAL A 5 6.96 -10.93 -15.24
C VAL A 5 7.09 -12.45 -15.33
N PRO A 6 6.33 -13.25 -14.55
CA PRO A 6 5.22 -12.89 -13.66
C PRO A 6 5.67 -12.45 -12.25
N GLY A 7 4.91 -11.57 -11.59
CA GLY A 7 5.19 -11.07 -10.23
C GLY A 7 5.59 -9.58 -10.11
N GLY A 8 5.56 -8.83 -11.22
CA GLY A 8 5.93 -7.40 -11.26
C GLY A 8 4.81 -6.44 -10.81
N VAL A 9 4.40 -5.56 -11.72
CA VAL A 9 3.53 -4.40 -11.43
C VAL A 9 2.12 -4.75 -10.96
N GLY A 10 1.58 -5.93 -11.29
CA GLY A 10 0.23 -6.34 -10.89
C GLY A 10 0.08 -6.46 -9.37
N PRO A 11 0.84 -7.34 -8.70
CA PRO A 11 0.86 -7.41 -7.24
C PRO A 11 1.19 -6.09 -6.56
N MET A 12 2.12 -5.29 -7.11
CA MET A 12 2.47 -3.99 -6.56
C MET A 12 1.32 -2.98 -6.65
N THR A 13 0.55 -3.00 -7.75
CA THR A 13 -0.63 -2.15 -7.90
C THR A 13 -1.67 -2.46 -6.82
N ILE A 14 -1.92 -3.74 -6.57
CA ILE A 14 -2.84 -4.19 -5.50
C ILE A 14 -2.32 -3.73 -4.14
N ALA A 15 -1.04 -3.94 -3.85
CA ALA A 15 -0.42 -3.53 -2.58
C ALA A 15 -0.50 -2.02 -2.36
N CYS A 16 -0.18 -1.22 -3.38
CA CYS A 16 -0.26 0.25 -3.32
C CYS A 16 -1.70 0.73 -3.10
N LEU A 17 -2.68 0.12 -3.76
CA LEU A 17 -4.08 0.46 -3.54
C LEU A 17 -4.48 0.17 -2.10
N LEU A 18 -4.23 -1.04 -1.60
CA LEU A 18 -4.57 -1.43 -0.24
C LEU A 18 -3.88 -0.55 0.80
N ARG A 19 -2.60 -0.22 0.60
CA ARG A 19 -1.86 0.71 1.46
C ARG A 19 -2.56 2.08 1.51
N ASN A 20 -2.90 2.65 0.36
CA ASN A 20 -3.54 3.96 0.30
C ASN A 20 -4.95 3.94 0.93
N THR A 21 -5.71 2.87 0.71
CA THR A 21 -7.02 2.66 1.34
C THR A 21 -6.90 2.58 2.86
N LEU A 22 -5.93 1.83 3.39
CA LEU A 22 -5.70 1.71 4.82
C LEU A 22 -5.32 3.07 5.45
N VAL A 23 -4.42 3.84 4.82
CA VAL A 23 -4.07 5.19 5.29
C VAL A 23 -5.28 6.12 5.32
N ALA A 24 -6.09 6.12 4.27
CA ALA A 24 -7.28 6.96 4.19
C ALA A 24 -8.32 6.58 5.26
N ALA A 25 -8.54 5.27 5.48
CA ALA A 25 -9.43 4.78 6.51
C ALA A 25 -8.94 5.18 7.92
N SER A 26 -7.66 4.99 8.22
CA SER A 26 -7.08 5.39 9.52
C SER A 26 -7.26 6.88 9.79
N ARG A 27 -7.00 7.74 8.80
CA ARG A 27 -7.23 9.20 8.92
C ARG A 27 -8.70 9.54 9.14
N ARG A 28 -9.63 8.83 8.49
CA ARG A 28 -11.07 9.07 8.64
C ARG A 28 -11.59 8.66 10.02
N HIS A 29 -11.02 7.61 10.60
CA HIS A 29 -11.44 7.07 11.89
C HIS A 29 -10.59 7.56 13.08
N GLY A 30 -9.53 8.32 12.82
CA GLY A 30 -8.62 8.81 13.86
C GLY A 30 -7.71 7.73 14.44
N TYR A 31 -7.38 6.69 13.65
CA TYR A 31 -6.42 5.68 14.05
C TYR A 31 -4.99 6.12 13.74
N ASP A 32 -4.10 5.93 14.70
CA ASP A 32 -2.67 6.08 14.49
C ASP A 32 -2.13 4.88 13.73
N LEU A 33 -1.32 5.16 12.70
CA LEU A 33 -0.56 4.13 12.00
C LEU A 33 0.79 3.94 12.69
N PRO A 34 1.35 2.72 12.69
CA PRO A 34 2.65 2.48 13.30
C PRO A 34 3.74 3.26 12.55
N ALA A 35 4.81 3.61 13.27
CA ALA A 35 5.86 4.50 12.74
C ALA A 35 6.62 3.90 11.54
N ASP A 36 6.61 2.57 11.41
CA ASP A 36 7.24 1.79 10.34
C ASP A 36 6.26 1.45 9.19
N PHE A 37 5.09 2.06 9.14
CA PHE A 37 4.11 1.85 8.06
C PHE A 37 4.56 2.42 6.69
N MET A 38 5.81 2.87 6.57
CA MET A 38 6.41 3.44 5.36
C MET A 38 7.77 2.84 5.06
#